data_AF-A0A9X2JJ72-F1
#
_entry.id   AF-A0A9X2JJ72-F1
#
_cell.length_a   1.000
_cell.length_b   1.000
_cell.length_c   1.000
_cell.angle_alpha   90.00
_cell.angle_beta   90.00
_cell.angle_gamma   90.00
#
_symmetry.space_group_name_H-M   'P 1'
#
loop_
_entity.id
_entity.type
_entity.pdbx_description
1 polymer ?
#
loop_
_entity_poly.entity_id
_entity_poly.type
_entity_poly.pdbx_seq_one_letter_code
_entity_poly.pdbx_strand_id
1 'polypeptide(L)' 'MNPLKIVSLAALAVTIVPSLLYLGGVLSHDVVLWMAIIGTVCWFATTPLWMDRTPQVDDAEVEI' A
#
# COMPACT_ATOMS: atom_id res chain seq x y z
N MET A 1 10.21 0.83 14.90
CA MET A 1 9.45 0.87 13.63
C MET A 1 8.95 2.28 13.44
N ASN A 2 9.21 2.90 12.28
CA ASN A 2 8.74 4.26 11.97
C ASN A 2 7.19 4.27 11.92
N PRO A 3 6.46 5.19 12.58
CA PRO A 3 4.99 5.25 12.49
C PRO A 3 4.47 5.32 11.04
N LEU A 4 5.18 5.97 10.12
CA LEU A 4 4.80 6.00 8.70
C LEU A 4 4.84 4.60 8.04
N LYS A 5 5.74 3.72 8.50
CA LYS A 5 5.81 2.30 8.08
C LYS A 5 4.51 1.57 8.36
N ILE A 6 4.02 1.75 9.57
CA ILE A 6 2.84 1.07 10.08
C ILE A 6 1.61 1.57 9.33
N VAL A 7 1.50 2.88 9.11
CA VAL A 7 0.38 3.49 8.38
C VAL A 7 0.36 3.01 6.91
N SER A 8 1.50 2.96 6.23
CA SER A 8 1.59 2.44 4.86
C SER A 8 1.20 0.95 4.81
N LEU A 9 1.74 0.10 5.71
CA LEU A 9 1.34 -1.32 5.79
C LEU A 9 -0.16 -1.51 6.06
N ALA A 10 -0.74 -0.70 6.94
CA ALA A 10 -2.16 -0.73 7.23
C ALA A 10 -2.99 -0.28 6.01
N ALA A 11 -2.58 0.78 5.32
CA ALA A 11 -3.24 1.25 4.10
C ALA A 11 -3.19 0.18 2.99
N LEU A 12 -2.08 -0.54 2.86
CA LEU A 12 -1.96 -1.68 1.94
C LEU A 12 -2.87 -2.84 2.36
N ALA A 13 -2.98 -3.15 3.65
CA ALA A 13 -3.91 -4.17 4.12
C ALA A 13 -5.37 -3.78 3.79
N VAL A 14 -5.72 -2.49 3.87
CA VAL A 14 -7.03 -1.97 3.52
C VAL A 14 -7.34 -2.10 2.02
N THR A 15 -6.36 -2.27 1.12
CA THR A 15 -6.65 -2.58 -0.30
C THR A 15 -6.92 -4.07 -0.54
N ILE A 16 -6.28 -4.94 0.26
CA ILE A 16 -6.34 -6.40 0.07
C ILE A 16 -7.52 -7.03 0.83
N VAL A 17 -7.70 -6.68 2.10
CA VAL A 17 -8.70 -7.27 3.01
C VAL A 17 -10.14 -7.15 2.50
N PRO A 18 -10.65 -5.97 2.07
CA PRO A 18 -12.01 -5.87 1.55
C PRO A 18 -12.19 -6.65 0.25
N SER A 19 -11.16 -6.79 -0.58
CA SER A 19 -11.19 -7.63 -1.79
C SER A 19 -11.36 -9.12 -1.45
N LEU A 20 -10.71 -9.59 -0.38
CA LEU A 20 -10.89 -10.96 0.12
C LEU A 20 -12.29 -11.17 0.72
N LEU A 21 -12.80 -10.18 1.46
CA LEU A 21 -14.14 -10.21 2.05
C LEU A 21 -15.25 -10.15 0.99
N TYR A 22 -15.03 -9.43 -0.12
CA TYR A 22 -15.91 -9.45 -1.29
C TYR A 22 -16.00 -10.84 -1.92
N LEU A 23 -14.85 -11.50 -2.06
CA LEU A 23 -14.79 -12.86 -2.62
C LEU A 23 -15.55 -13.87 -1.75
N GLY A 24 -15.55 -13.65 -0.43
CA GLY A 24 -16.35 -14.42 0.53
C GLY A 24 -17.85 -14.05 0.56
N GLY A 25 -18.30 -13.11 -0.26
CA GLY A 25 -19.70 -12.66 -0.31
C GLY A 25 -20.16 -11.81 0.87
N VAL A 26 -19.23 -11.31 1.69
CA VAL A 26 -19.53 -10.58 2.94
C VAL A 26 -19.75 -9.08 2.70
N LEU A 27 -19.14 -8.53 1.63
CA LEU A 27 -19.21 -7.12 1.28
C LEU A 27 -19.83 -6.92 -0.11
N SER A 28 -20.47 -5.76 -0.31
CA SER A 28 -20.89 -5.32 -1.64
C SER A 28 -19.72 -4.74 -2.43
N HIS A 29 -19.81 -4.82 -3.76
CA HIS A 29 -18.74 -4.35 -4.65
C HIS A 29 -18.45 -2.85 -4.46
N ASP A 30 -19.49 -2.02 -4.30
CA ASP A 30 -19.33 -0.58 -4.11
C ASP A 30 -18.45 -0.23 -2.91
N VAL A 31 -18.63 -0.93 -1.78
CA VAL A 31 -17.82 -0.67 -0.57
C VAL A 31 -16.36 -1.04 -0.81
N VAL A 32 -16.11 -2.15 -1.51
CA VAL A 32 -14.76 -2.66 -1.79
C VAL A 32 -14.01 -1.74 -2.73
N LEU A 33 -14.70 -1.24 -3.76
CA LEU A 33 -14.17 -0.26 -4.70
C LEU A 33 -13.68 1.00 -3.96
N TRP A 34 -14.54 1.59 -3.13
CA TRP A 34 -14.18 2.81 -2.39
C TRP A 34 -13.06 2.57 -1.37
N MET A 35 -13.08 1.44 -0.65
CA MET A 35 -12.01 1.10 0.31
C MET A 35 -10.66 0.87 -0.39
N ALA A 36 -10.65 0.21 -1.54
CA ALA A 36 -9.43 -0.02 -2.31
C ALA A 36 -8.84 1.29 -2.86
N ILE A 37 -9.68 2.19 -3.37
CA ILE A 37 -9.25 3.51 -3.86
C ILE A 37 -8.64 4.32 -2.70
N ILE A 38 -9.35 4.44 -1.58
CA ILE A 38 -8.88 5.22 -0.43
C ILE A 38 -7.59 4.60 0.14
N GLY A 39 -7.55 3.27 0.30
CA GLY A 39 -6.36 2.55 0.75
C GLY A 39 -5.17 2.78 -0.16
N THR A 40 -5.37 2.77 -1.48
CA THR A 40 -4.32 3.01 -2.48
C THR A 40 -3.81 4.44 -2.41
N VAL A 41 -4.69 5.44 -2.34
CA VAL A 41 -4.29 6.86 -2.24
C VAL A 41 -3.51 7.11 -0.93
N CYS A 42 -4.01 6.60 0.20
CA CYS A 42 -3.32 6.71 1.48
C CYS A 42 -1.96 5.99 1.49
N TRP A 43 -1.89 4.79 0.90
CA TRP A 43 -0.65 4.06 0.76
C TRP A 43 0.34 4.84 -0.12
N PHE A 44 -0.10 5.36 -1.26
CA PHE A 44 0.76 6.09 -2.20
C PHE A 44 1.24 7.43 -1.63
N ALA A 45 0.43 8.11 -0.83
CA ALA A 45 0.84 9.34 -0.15
C ALA A 45 1.84 9.10 0.99
N THR A 46 1.70 7.97 1.69
CA THR A 46 2.55 7.67 2.86
C THR A 46 3.83 6.95 2.49
N THR A 47 3.80 6.02 1.52
CA THR A 47 4.95 5.20 1.08
C THR A 47 6.23 5.97 0.74
N PRO A 48 6.20 7.04 -0.07
CA PRO A 48 7.41 7.78 -0.42
C PRO A 48 8.00 8.60 0.73
N LEU A 49 7.26 8.81 1.82
CA LEU A 49 7.73 9.61 2.97
C LEU A 49 8.66 8.85 3.91
N TRP A 50 8.82 7.54 3.72
CA TRP A 50 9.61 6.66 4.61
C TRP A 50 10.34 5.55 3.88
N MET A 51 9.90 5.19 2.66
CA MET A 51 10.69 4.36 1.77
C MET A 51 11.80 5.25 1.21
N ASP A 52 12.93 5.24 1.92
CA ASP A 52 14.12 6.02 1.62
C ASP A 52 14.54 5.81 0.16
N ARG A 53 14.83 6.89 -0.57
CA ARG A 53 15.25 6.87 -1.98
C ARG A 53 16.77 6.85 -2.11
N THR A 54 17.49 6.35 -1.13
CA THR A 54 18.92 6.11 -1.27
C THR A 54 19.07 4.84 -2.11
N PRO A 55 19.50 4.92 -3.38
CA PRO A 55 19.90 3.73 -4.12
C PRO A 55 20.96 3.06 -3.25
N GLN A 56 20.76 1.78 -2.95
CA GLN A 56 21.83 1.07 -2.25
C GLN A 56 22.99 0.99 -3.24
N VAL A 57 24.23 1.06 -2.76
CA VAL A 57 25.44 1.11 -3.62
C VAL A 57 25.48 -0.03 -4.65
N ASP A 58 24.75 -1.13 -4.40
CA ASP A 58 24.52 -2.27 -5.29
C ASP A 58 23.69 -1.94 -6.56
N ASP A 59 22.81 -0.94 -6.51
CA ASP A 59 22.00 -0.48 -7.66
C ASP A 59 22.80 0.41 -8.64
N ALA A 60 24.00 0.86 -8.24
CA ALA A 60 24.84 1.75 -9.03
C ALA A 60 25.83 1.02 -9.96
N GLU A 61 25.99 -0.30 -9.81
CA GLU A 61 26.93 -1.10 -10.62
C GLU A 61 26.30 -1.59 -11.94
N VAL A 62 25.00 -1.35 -12.15
CA VAL A 62 24.36 -1.59 -13.46
C VAL A 62 24.59 -0.36 -14.36
N GLU A 63 25.80 -0.25 -14.91
CA GLU A 63 26.06 0.55 -16.11
C GLU A 63 25.21 -0.03 -17.26
N ILE A 64 24.25 0.76 -17.76
CA ILE A 64 23.47 0.48 -18.99
C ILE A 64 24.10 1.19 -20.18
#